data_AF-A0A9Q1FXC2-F1
#
_entry.id   AF-A0A9Q1FXC2-F1
#
_cell.length_a   1.000
_cell.length_b   1.000
_cell.length_c   1.000
_cell.angle_alpha   90.00
_cell.angle_beta   90.00
_cell.angle_gamma   90.00
#
_symmetry.space_group_name_H-M   'P 1'
#
loop_
_entity.id
_entity.type
_entity.pdbx_description
1 polymer ?
#
loop_
_entity_poly.entity_id
_entity_poly.type
_entity_poly.pdbx_seq_one_letter_code
_entity_poly.pdbx_strand_id
1 'polypeptide(L)'
;MAGSIVGLGNVWRFPYLCYKNGGGAFLVPYLLFVVTCGIPLFLLETAMGQYTREGGITCWRKLCPLAEGIGYAGQLIQLYSCMCYIIILAWALFYLYFSFSSQLPWASCSNTWNSDHCVEFSNRNLSTNWTQQPNISSSAATEFWERRVLLISGGIEELGSVRWEVLLCLITMWIICYFCIWKGVKSTGKVCPRATVREK
;
A
#
# COMPACT_ATOMS: atom_id res chain seq x y z
N MET A 1 -13.06 8.41 -8.95
CA MET A 1 -12.68 7.20 -9.69
C MET A 1 -11.18 7.16 -10.00
N ALA A 2 -10.57 8.23 -10.52
CA ALA A 2 -9.11 8.24 -10.77
C ALA A 2 -8.27 7.88 -9.52
N GLY A 3 -8.57 8.45 -8.36
CA GLY A 3 -7.88 8.13 -7.10
C GLY A 3 -8.11 6.72 -6.54
N SER A 4 -9.15 6.00 -6.99
CA SER A 4 -9.37 4.60 -6.60
C SER A 4 -8.70 3.60 -7.56
N ILE A 5 -8.30 4.06 -8.75
CA ILE A 5 -7.62 3.24 -9.77
C ILE A 5 -6.10 3.23 -9.54
N VAL A 6 -5.55 4.30 -8.95
CA VAL A 6 -4.13 4.41 -8.61
C VAL A 6 -3.91 3.98 -7.16
N GLY A 7 -3.64 2.69 -6.94
CA GLY A 7 -3.29 2.14 -5.61
C GLY A 7 -1.79 1.96 -5.41
N LEU A 8 -1.34 1.83 -4.15
CA LEU A 8 0.06 1.52 -3.83
C LEU A 8 0.57 0.24 -4.52
N GLY A 9 -0.33 -0.72 -4.80
CA GLY A 9 0.00 -1.91 -5.58
C GLY A 9 0.58 -1.59 -6.97
N ASN A 10 0.13 -0.51 -7.63
CA ASN A 10 0.69 -0.09 -8.92
C ASN A 10 2.10 0.49 -8.79
N VAL A 11 2.46 1.03 -7.61
CA VAL A 11 3.76 1.67 -7.37
C VAL A 11 4.86 0.63 -7.18
N TRP A 12 4.61 -0.44 -6.42
CA TRP A 12 5.65 -1.45 -6.15
C TRP A 12 5.46 -2.76 -6.93
N ARG A 13 4.23 -3.23 -7.15
CA ARG A 13 3.99 -4.59 -7.66
C ARG A 13 4.14 -4.63 -9.17
N PHE A 14 3.66 -3.61 -9.86
CA PHE A 14 3.76 -3.55 -11.32
C PHE A 14 5.23 -3.51 -11.78
N PRO A 15 6.11 -2.60 -11.30
CA PRO A 15 7.51 -2.59 -11.71
C PRO A 15 8.23 -3.90 -11.37
N TYR A 16 7.97 -4.46 -10.18
CA TYR A 16 8.55 -5.71 -9.74
C TYR A 16 8.18 -6.88 -10.67
N LEU A 17 6.91 -6.98 -11.06
CA LEU A 17 6.43 -8.06 -11.92
C LEU A 17 6.91 -7.89 -13.36
N CYS A 18 6.95 -6.65 -13.87
CA CYS A 18 7.53 -6.33 -15.18
C CYS A 18 8.99 -6.78 -15.23
N TYR A 19 9.80 -6.39 -14.24
CA TYR A 19 11.22 -6.75 -14.20
C TYR A 19 11.43 -8.27 -14.19
N LYS A 20 10.66 -9.01 -13.35
CA LYS A 20 10.78 -10.46 -13.24
C LYS A 20 10.35 -11.21 -14.51
N ASN A 21 9.38 -10.68 -15.27
CA ASN A 21 8.77 -11.34 -16.42
C ASN A 21 9.29 -10.84 -17.78
N GLY A 22 10.54 -10.39 -17.85
CA GLY A 22 11.17 -9.97 -19.11
C GLY A 22 11.00 -8.48 -19.45
N GLY A 23 10.81 -7.63 -18.43
CA GLY A 23 10.79 -6.17 -18.55
C GLY A 23 9.67 -5.67 -19.46
N GLY A 24 10.05 -5.01 -20.55
CA GLY A 24 9.11 -4.43 -21.52
C GLY A 24 8.27 -5.46 -22.27
N ALA A 25 8.74 -6.71 -22.41
CA ALA A 25 7.97 -7.76 -23.10
C ALA A 25 6.70 -8.16 -22.33
N PHE A 26 6.71 -8.04 -21.00
CA PHE A 26 5.53 -8.27 -20.15
C PHE A 26 4.38 -7.29 -20.45
N LEU A 27 4.68 -6.13 -21.03
CA LEU A 27 3.68 -5.11 -21.33
C LEU A 27 2.69 -5.55 -22.42
N VAL A 28 3.12 -6.39 -23.37
CA VAL A 28 2.27 -6.87 -24.47
C VAL A 28 1.08 -7.71 -23.97
N PRO A 29 1.29 -8.82 -23.22
CA PRO A 29 0.16 -9.57 -22.65
C PRO A 29 -0.61 -8.75 -21.61
N TYR A 30 0.07 -7.88 -20.83
CA TYR A 30 -0.59 -7.01 -19.86
C TYR A 30 -1.62 -6.09 -20.53
N LEU A 31 -1.24 -5.38 -21.60
CA LEU A 31 -2.16 -4.49 -22.33
C LEU A 31 -3.30 -5.27 -22.98
N LEU A 32 -3.02 -6.46 -23.53
CA LEU A 32 -4.06 -7.32 -24.10
C LEU A 32 -5.12 -7.66 -23.05
N PHE A 33 -4.74 -8.16 -21.87
CA PHE A 33 -5.68 -8.48 -20.79
C PHE A 33 -6.40 -7.25 -20.23
N VAL A 34 -5.74 -6.10 -20.18
CA VAL A 34 -6.39 -4.83 -19.78
C VAL A 34 -7.49 -4.48 -20.77
N VAL A 35 -7.25 -4.57 -22.07
CA VAL A 35 -8.26 -4.22 -23.09
C VAL A 35 -9.36 -5.26 -23.19
N THR A 36 -9.04 -6.56 -23.13
CA THR A 36 -10.03 -7.64 -23.33
C THR A 36 -10.82 -7.99 -22.07
N CYS A 37 -10.25 -7.84 -20.88
CA CYS A 37 -10.89 -8.20 -19.62
C CYS A 37 -11.02 -7.01 -18.67
N GLY A 38 -9.96 -6.21 -18.50
CA GLY A 38 -9.94 -5.11 -17.53
C GLY A 38 -10.98 -4.02 -17.83
N ILE A 39 -10.96 -3.46 -19.04
CA ILE A 39 -11.89 -2.39 -19.47
C ILE A 39 -13.34 -2.89 -19.46
N PRO A 40 -13.68 -4.07 -20.03
CA PRO A 40 -15.05 -4.57 -19.97
C PRO A 40 -15.57 -4.81 -18.55
N LEU A 41 -14.76 -5.36 -17.64
CA LEU A 41 -15.17 -5.56 -16.25
C LEU A 41 -15.39 -4.24 -15.51
N PHE A 42 -14.51 -3.27 -15.72
CA PHE A 42 -14.65 -1.93 -15.14
C PHE A 42 -15.90 -1.21 -15.65
N LEU A 43 -16.18 -1.29 -16.96
CA LEU A 43 -17.39 -0.73 -17.55
C LEU A 43 -18.64 -1.45 -17.07
N LEU A 44 -18.61 -2.77 -16.94
CA LEU A 44 -19.71 -3.58 -16.41
C LEU A 44 -20.06 -3.16 -14.97
N GLU A 45 -19.06 -3.08 -14.09
CA GLU A 45 -19.26 -2.67 -12.70
C GLU A 45 -19.84 -1.25 -12.61
N THR A 46 -19.29 -0.32 -13.40
CA THR A 46 -19.74 1.07 -13.42
C THR A 46 -21.16 1.20 -13.96
N ALA A 47 -21.48 0.53 -15.08
CA ALA A 47 -22.82 0.53 -15.67
C ALA A 47 -23.84 -0.11 -14.73
N MET A 48 -23.49 -1.22 -14.08
CA MET A 48 -24.34 -1.89 -13.09
C MET A 48 -24.64 -0.98 -11.90
N GLY A 49 -23.63 -0.28 -11.36
CA GLY A 49 -23.81 0.68 -10.27
C GLY A 49 -24.63 1.90 -10.67
N GLN A 50 -24.47 2.41 -11.90
CA GLN A 50 -25.27 3.53 -12.41
C GLN A 50 -26.72 3.15 -12.69
N TYR A 51 -26.97 1.92 -13.16
CA TYR A 51 -28.31 1.41 -13.44
C TYR A 51 -29.10 1.15 -12.16
N THR A 52 -28.52 0.46 -11.18
CA THR A 52 -29.23 0.11 -9.94
C THR A 52 -29.29 1.28 -8.95
N ARG A 53 -28.28 2.17 -8.95
CA ARG A 53 -28.11 3.29 -7.99
C ARG A 53 -28.14 2.85 -6.52
N GLU A 54 -27.72 1.62 -6.28
CA GLU A 54 -27.77 0.93 -5.00
C GLU A 54 -26.36 0.51 -4.57
N GLY A 55 -26.19 0.17 -3.29
CA GLY A 55 -24.92 -0.37 -2.79
C GLY A 55 -24.62 -1.77 -3.33
N GLY A 56 -23.38 -2.25 -3.14
CA GLY A 56 -22.92 -3.53 -3.71
C GLY A 56 -23.82 -4.74 -3.35
N ILE A 57 -24.30 -4.84 -2.11
CA ILE A 57 -25.18 -5.94 -1.67
C ILE A 57 -26.59 -5.79 -2.26
N THR A 58 -27.18 -4.60 -2.17
CA THR A 58 -28.56 -4.36 -2.64
C THR A 58 -28.67 -4.39 -4.16
N CYS A 59 -27.59 -4.08 -4.88
CA CYS A 59 -27.46 -4.23 -6.33
C CYS A 59 -27.65 -5.67 -6.78
N TRP A 60 -26.94 -6.63 -6.19
CA TRP A 60 -27.06 -8.05 -6.53
C TRP A 60 -28.47 -8.59 -6.23
N ARG A 61 -29.09 -8.18 -5.12
CA ARG A 61 -30.46 -8.57 -4.78
C ARG A 61 -31.50 -8.12 -5.80
N LYS A 62 -31.32 -6.96 -6.43
CA LYS A 62 -32.23 -6.45 -7.50
C LYS A 62 -31.97 -7.12 -8.86
N LEU A 63 -30.73 -7.51 -9.16
CA LEU A 63 -30.38 -8.12 -10.45
C LEU A 63 -30.63 -9.62 -10.47
N CYS A 64 -30.11 -10.34 -9.48
CA CYS A 64 -30.28 -11.78 -9.33
C CYS A 64 -30.17 -12.17 -7.83
N PRO A 65 -31.27 -12.52 -7.15
CA PRO A 65 -31.23 -12.85 -5.73
C PRO A 65 -30.38 -14.10 -5.41
N LEU A 66 -30.19 -14.99 -6.38
CA LEU A 66 -29.30 -16.16 -6.23
C LEU A 66 -27.83 -15.76 -6.06
N ALA A 67 -27.43 -14.61 -6.61
CA ALA A 67 -26.07 -14.08 -6.57
C ALA A 67 -25.82 -13.12 -5.40
N GLU A 68 -26.74 -13.01 -4.43
CA GLU A 68 -26.61 -12.10 -3.28
C GLU A 68 -25.32 -12.35 -2.47
N GLY A 69 -24.87 -13.61 -2.40
CA GLY A 69 -23.61 -13.99 -1.74
C GLY A 69 -22.37 -13.26 -2.30
N ILE A 70 -22.37 -12.87 -3.58
CA ILE A 70 -21.27 -12.12 -4.20
C ILE A 70 -21.13 -10.73 -3.54
N GLY A 71 -22.25 -10.10 -3.18
CA GLY A 71 -22.26 -8.81 -2.49
C GLY A 71 -21.64 -8.90 -1.10
N TYR A 72 -22.01 -9.91 -0.31
CA TYR A 72 -21.42 -10.13 1.02
C TYR A 72 -19.93 -10.50 0.95
N ALA A 73 -19.55 -11.38 0.02
CA ALA A 73 -18.15 -11.74 -0.20
C ALA A 73 -17.31 -10.51 -0.56
N GLY A 74 -17.80 -9.66 -1.47
CA GLY A 74 -17.14 -8.40 -1.83
C GLY A 74 -16.96 -7.47 -0.64
N GLN A 75 -17.99 -7.33 0.21
CA GLN A 75 -17.91 -6.48 1.40
C GLN A 75 -16.87 -7.00 2.42
N LEU A 76 -16.76 -8.31 2.61
CA LEU A 76 -15.74 -8.92 3.48
C LEU A 76 -14.32 -8.71 2.94
N ILE A 77 -14.11 -8.91 1.64
CA ILE A 77 -12.82 -8.68 0.98
C ILE A 77 -12.42 -7.20 1.13
N GLN A 78 -13.37 -6.28 0.96
CA GLN A 78 -13.13 -4.84 1.15
C GLN A 78 -12.78 -4.49 2.59
N LEU A 79 -13.45 -5.10 3.57
CA LEU A 79 -13.15 -4.91 4.99
C LEU A 79 -11.72 -5.38 5.32
N TYR A 80 -11.36 -6.59 4.90
CA TYR A 80 -10.02 -7.14 5.09
C TYR A 80 -8.96 -6.24 4.43
N SER A 81 -9.20 -5.82 3.19
CA SER A 81 -8.31 -4.91 2.48
C SER A 81 -8.14 -3.60 3.23
N CYS A 82 -9.23 -2.99 3.73
CA CYS A 82 -9.18 -1.75 4.52
C CYS A 82 -8.23 -1.89 5.73
N MET A 83 -8.34 -3.00 6.47
CA MET A 83 -7.49 -3.28 7.64
C MET A 83 -6.00 -3.41 7.26
N CYS A 84 -5.69 -4.07 6.15
CA CYS A 84 -4.30 -4.18 5.69
C CYS A 84 -3.74 -2.84 5.18
N TYR A 85 -4.53 -2.06 4.44
CA TYR A 85 -4.10 -0.79 3.88
C TYR A 85 -3.86 0.28 4.96
N ILE A 86 -4.67 0.32 6.02
CA ILE A 86 -4.47 1.31 7.09
C ILE A 86 -3.17 1.09 7.87
N ILE A 87 -2.74 -0.17 8.01
CA ILE A 87 -1.43 -0.52 8.61
C ILE A 87 -0.29 0.00 7.74
N ILE A 88 -0.37 -0.20 6.42
CA ILE A 88 0.66 0.30 5.48
C ILE A 88 0.73 1.83 5.51
N LEU A 89 -0.42 2.51 5.59
CA LEU A 89 -0.46 3.97 5.73
C LEU A 89 0.12 4.43 7.07
N ALA A 90 -0.07 3.68 8.15
CA ALA A 90 0.56 3.99 9.44
C ALA A 90 2.08 3.91 9.36
N TRP A 91 2.64 2.89 8.68
CA TRP A 91 4.08 2.84 8.40
C TRP A 91 4.53 4.03 7.56
N ALA A 92 3.81 4.39 6.50
CA ALA A 92 4.14 5.55 5.69
C ALA A 92 4.13 6.86 6.50
N LEU A 93 3.15 7.06 7.39
CA LEU A 93 3.10 8.20 8.30
C LEU A 93 4.28 8.21 9.28
N PHE A 94 4.66 7.05 9.80
CA PHE A 94 5.84 6.90 10.66
C PHE A 94 7.12 7.33 9.93
N TYR A 95 7.35 6.84 8.71
CA TYR A 95 8.48 7.28 7.88
C TYR A 95 8.41 8.76 7.52
N LEU A 96 7.22 9.31 7.26
CA LEU A 96 7.02 10.73 6.97
C LEU A 96 7.44 11.59 8.17
N TYR A 97 7.06 11.20 9.38
CA TYR A 97 7.46 11.91 10.60
C TYR A 97 8.99 11.96 10.76
N PHE A 98 9.67 10.83 10.59
CA PHE A 98 11.15 10.77 10.67
C PHE A 98 11.87 11.46 9.52
N SER A 99 11.20 11.70 8.40
CA SER A 99 11.78 12.42 7.25
C SER A 99 11.98 13.92 7.51
N PHE A 100 11.32 14.49 8.53
CA PHE A 100 11.54 15.88 8.94
C PHE A 100 12.77 16.08 9.83
N SER A 101 13.41 15.00 10.27
CA SER A 101 14.66 15.06 11.03
C SER A 101 15.85 15.40 10.13
N SER A 102 16.83 16.15 10.66
CA SER A 102 18.03 16.56 9.92
C SER A 102 18.93 15.38 9.54
N GLN A 103 18.95 14.32 10.35
CA GLN A 103 19.61 13.06 10.05
C GLN A 103 18.55 11.95 9.96
N LEU A 104 18.54 11.25 8.83
CA LEU A 104 17.56 10.19 8.59
C LEU A 104 18.00 8.91 9.31
N PRO A 105 17.11 8.28 10.10
CA PRO A 105 17.49 7.13 10.94
C PRO A 105 17.81 5.85 10.14
N TRP A 106 17.45 5.80 8.86
CA TRP A 106 17.81 4.71 7.93
C TRP A 106 19.03 5.02 7.04
N ALA A 107 19.68 6.18 7.22
CA ALA A 107 20.86 6.56 6.45
C ALA A 107 22.18 6.15 7.12
N SER A 108 22.22 6.08 8.45
CA SER A 108 23.43 5.74 9.23
C SER A 108 23.27 4.49 10.07
N CYS A 109 24.40 3.84 10.35
CA CYS A 109 24.51 2.69 11.24
C CYS A 109 24.69 3.09 12.72
N SER A 110 24.80 4.38 13.03
CA SER A 110 25.04 4.93 14.37
C SER A 110 23.78 5.01 15.27
N ASN A 111 22.93 3.99 15.28
CA ASN A 111 21.68 3.98 16.02
C ASN A 111 21.61 2.82 17.02
N THR A 112 20.78 2.97 18.07
CA THR A 112 20.69 2.00 19.18
C THR A 112 20.12 0.63 18.80
N TRP A 113 19.46 0.52 17.65
CA TRP A 113 18.83 -0.71 17.16
C TRP A 113 19.68 -1.46 16.12
N ASN A 114 20.80 -0.90 15.66
CA ASN A 114 21.61 -1.50 14.62
C ASN A 114 22.53 -2.58 15.19
N SER A 115 22.73 -3.65 14.43
CA SER A 115 23.73 -4.68 14.72
C SER A 115 25.13 -4.32 14.19
N ASP A 116 26.15 -5.04 14.66
CA ASP A 116 27.54 -4.93 14.20
C ASP A 116 27.70 -5.24 12.69
N HIS A 117 26.71 -5.89 12.09
CA HIS A 117 26.67 -6.24 10.66
C HIS A 117 26.07 -5.15 9.76
N CYS A 118 25.69 -3.99 10.32
CA CYS A 118 25.12 -2.88 9.58
C CYS A 118 26.16 -2.21 8.67
N VAL A 119 25.82 -2.02 7.39
CA VAL A 119 26.68 -1.35 6.41
C VAL A 119 26.03 -0.08 5.86
N GLU A 120 26.77 1.02 5.91
CA GLU A 120 26.38 2.30 5.32
C GLU A 120 26.73 2.37 3.82
N PHE A 121 25.82 2.90 3.00
CA PHE A 121 26.04 3.00 1.56
C PHE A 121 27.16 3.99 1.18
N SER A 122 27.31 5.06 1.97
CA SER A 122 28.29 6.13 1.74
C SER A 122 29.74 5.72 2.03
N ASN A 123 29.94 4.70 2.86
CA ASN A 123 31.26 4.32 3.38
C ASN A 123 31.82 3.06 2.70
N ARG A 124 31.29 2.71 1.51
CA ARG A 124 31.90 1.70 0.64
C ARG A 124 33.18 2.27 0.05
N ASN A 125 34.25 2.22 0.84
CA ASN A 125 35.59 2.44 0.33
C ASN A 125 35.86 1.40 -0.76
N LEU A 126 36.10 1.87 -1.98
CA LEU A 126 36.42 1.06 -3.18
C LEU A 126 37.78 0.32 -3.06
N SER A 127 38.35 0.26 -1.86
CA SER A 127 39.70 -0.22 -1.55
C SER A 127 39.73 -1.41 -0.59
N THR A 128 38.60 -1.88 -0.08
CA THR A 128 38.55 -3.10 0.73
C THR A 128 38.50 -4.34 -0.16
N ASN A 129 39.54 -5.16 -0.05
CA ASN A 129 39.61 -6.51 -0.62
C ASN A 129 38.29 -7.26 -0.34
N TRP A 130 37.67 -7.78 -1.40
CA TRP A 130 36.32 -8.38 -1.41
C TRP A 130 36.28 -9.72 -0.66
N THR A 131 36.44 -9.70 0.66
CA THR A 131 36.17 -10.85 1.54
C THR A 131 35.07 -10.53 2.57
N GLN A 132 34.31 -9.44 2.40
CA GLN A 132 33.04 -9.32 3.11
C GLN A 132 32.05 -10.29 2.48
N GLN A 133 31.81 -11.41 3.17
CA GLN A 133 30.74 -12.33 2.84
C GLN A 133 29.42 -11.55 2.69
N PRO A 134 28.86 -11.42 1.48
CA PRO A 134 27.59 -10.70 1.27
C PRO A 134 26.40 -11.39 1.96
N ASN A 135 26.61 -12.58 2.52
CA ASN A 135 25.58 -13.37 3.18
C ASN A 135 25.24 -12.93 4.61
N ILE A 136 25.98 -11.99 5.22
CA ILE A 136 25.78 -11.59 6.63
C ILE A 136 25.53 -10.08 6.82
N SER A 137 25.97 -9.23 5.88
CA SER A 137 25.84 -7.77 6.01
C SER A 137 24.44 -7.26 5.62
N SER A 138 23.80 -6.51 6.50
CA SER A 138 22.49 -5.86 6.29
C SER A 138 22.65 -4.36 6.06
N SER A 139 21.76 -3.76 5.25
CA SER A 139 21.78 -2.31 5.03
C SER A 139 21.13 -1.57 6.21
N ALA A 140 21.57 -0.33 6.48
CA ALA A 140 20.96 0.51 7.52
C ALA A 140 19.43 0.66 7.36
N ALA A 141 18.93 0.69 6.12
CA ALA A 141 17.50 0.76 5.84
C ALA A 141 16.77 -0.56 6.14
N THR A 142 17.40 -1.71 5.88
CA THR A 142 16.86 -3.04 6.21
C THR A 142 16.78 -3.21 7.72
N GLU A 143 17.85 -2.87 8.45
CA GLU A 143 17.88 -2.94 9.92
C GLU A 143 16.86 -2.00 10.57
N PHE A 144 16.70 -0.79 10.01
CA PHE A 144 15.65 0.13 10.46
C PHE A 144 14.25 -0.47 10.28
N TRP A 145 13.95 -1.05 9.12
CA TRP A 145 12.66 -1.68 8.87
C TRP A 145 12.40 -2.87 9.81
N GLU A 146 13.34 -3.79 9.92
CA GLU A 146 13.15 -5.05 10.64
C GLU A 146 13.21 -4.89 12.16
N ARG A 147 14.13 -4.09 12.68
CA ARG A 147 14.37 -3.96 14.13
C ARG A 147 13.69 -2.75 14.76
N ARG A 148 13.53 -1.65 14.02
CA ARG A 148 12.95 -0.40 14.55
C ARG A 148 11.46 -0.27 14.22
N VAL A 149 11.07 -0.50 12.96
CA VAL A 149 9.67 -0.32 12.51
C VAL A 149 8.82 -1.54 12.87
N LEU A 150 9.26 -2.73 12.45
CA LEU A 150 8.49 -3.96 12.62
C LEU A 150 8.76 -4.66 13.95
N LEU A 151 10.00 -4.61 14.43
CA LEU A 151 10.48 -5.43 15.56
C LEU A 151 10.12 -6.91 15.35
N ILE A 152 10.64 -7.49 14.26
CA ILE A 152 10.34 -8.87 13.87
C ILE A 152 10.73 -9.82 15.01
N SER A 153 9.77 -10.63 15.45
CA SER A 153 9.96 -11.67 16.48
C SER A 153 10.55 -12.95 15.87
N GLY A 154 11.06 -13.86 16.69
CA GLY A 154 11.74 -15.07 16.24
C GLY A 154 10.85 -16.06 15.47
N GLY A 155 9.52 -15.97 15.61
CA GLY A 155 8.56 -16.82 14.92
C GLY A 155 7.12 -16.32 15.02
N ILE A 156 6.20 -17.04 14.35
CA ILE A 156 4.75 -16.72 14.32
C ILE A 156 4.08 -17.05 15.67
N GLU A 157 4.65 -17.99 16.43
CA GLU A 157 4.12 -18.42 17.74
C GLU A 157 4.45 -17.43 18.87
N GLU A 158 5.48 -16.61 18.67
CA GLU A 158 5.90 -15.58 19.63
C GLU A 158 5.37 -14.22 19.17
N LEU A 159 4.19 -13.86 19.69
CA LEU A 159 3.66 -12.51 19.56
C LEU A 159 4.54 -11.58 20.41
N GLY A 160 5.51 -10.92 19.76
CA GLY A 160 6.40 -9.96 20.41
C GLY A 160 5.68 -8.74 21.00
N SER A 161 6.45 -7.72 21.39
CA SER A 161 5.89 -6.51 22.01
C SER A 161 5.31 -5.53 20.98
N VAL A 162 4.22 -4.86 21.35
CA VAL A 162 3.60 -3.82 20.51
C VAL A 162 4.43 -2.54 20.59
N ARG A 163 4.86 -2.03 19.43
CA ARG A 163 5.53 -0.72 19.32
C ARG A 163 4.51 0.42 19.44
N TRP A 164 4.54 1.11 20.57
CA TRP A 164 3.64 2.21 20.88
C TRP A 164 3.68 3.34 19.86
N GLU A 165 4.83 3.60 19.24
CA GLU A 165 4.99 4.66 18.24
C GLU A 165 4.21 4.35 16.95
N VAL A 166 4.25 3.09 16.51
CA VAL A 166 3.49 2.61 15.34
C VAL A 166 2.00 2.52 15.67
N LEU A 167 1.67 2.08 16.89
CA LEU A 167 0.28 2.06 17.37
C LEU A 167 -0.33 3.48 17.37
N LEU A 168 0.42 4.49 17.83
CA LEU A 168 -0.02 5.88 17.81
C LEU A 168 -0.26 6.34 16.36
N CYS A 169 0.67 6.04 15.45
CA CYS A 169 0.50 6.35 14.02
C CYS A 169 -0.75 5.67 13.43
N LEU A 170 -1.05 4.44 13.84
CA LEU A 170 -2.25 3.71 13.43
C LEU A 170 -3.52 4.40 13.93
N ILE A 171 -3.57 4.79 15.20
CA ILE A 171 -4.71 5.52 15.78
C ILE A 171 -4.90 6.86 15.05
N THR A 172 -3.82 7.60 14.79
CA THR A 172 -3.86 8.85 14.03
C THR A 172 -4.45 8.63 12.63
N MET A 173 -4.04 7.58 11.92
CA MET A 173 -4.60 7.24 10.60
C MET A 173 -6.10 6.93 10.66
N TRP A 174 -6.56 6.19 11.67
CA TRP A 174 -7.99 5.93 11.88
C TRP A 174 -8.79 7.21 12.12
N ILE A 175 -8.26 8.12 12.94
CA ILE A 175 -8.88 9.43 13.21
C ILE A 175 -8.98 10.26 11.91
N ILE A 176 -7.91 10.32 11.12
CA ILE A 176 -7.89 11.03 9.83
C ILE A 176 -8.93 10.42 8.89
N CYS A 177 -8.95 9.09 8.72
CA CYS A 177 -9.92 8.40 7.89
C CYS A 177 -11.36 8.68 8.34
N TYR A 178 -11.62 8.66 9.65
CA TYR A 178 -12.92 8.98 10.20
C TYR A 178 -13.35 10.40 9.84
N PHE A 179 -12.49 11.41 10.01
CA PHE A 179 -12.81 12.79 9.63
C PHE A 179 -13.00 12.97 8.11
N CYS A 180 -12.23 12.25 7.28
CA CYS A 180 -12.41 12.26 5.82
C CYS A 180 -13.78 11.71 5.40
N ILE A 181 -14.32 10.73 6.14
CA ILE A 181 -15.59 10.08 5.84
C ILE A 181 -16.77 10.77 6.52
N TRP A 182 -16.58 11.41 7.69
CA TRP A 182 -17.65 12.00 8.50
C TRP A 182 -18.56 12.92 7.68
N LYS A 183 -18.00 13.82 6.87
CA LYS A 183 -18.81 14.74 6.03
C LYS A 183 -19.48 14.09 4.82
N GLY A 184 -19.37 12.77 4.65
CA GLY A 184 -19.96 11.98 3.59
C GLY A 184 -19.39 12.25 2.20
N VAL A 185 -19.99 11.61 1.19
CA VAL A 185 -19.56 11.64 -0.23
C VAL A 185 -19.55 13.06 -0.84
N LYS A 186 -20.32 14.00 -0.25
CA LYS A 186 -20.34 15.42 -0.64
C LYS A 186 -19.04 16.16 -0.28
N SER A 187 -18.25 15.65 0.66
CA SER A 187 -16.92 16.18 1.03
C SER A 187 -15.82 15.56 0.18
N THR A 188 -15.89 14.25 -0.08
CA THR A 188 -14.92 13.53 -0.92
C THR A 188 -14.86 14.10 -2.35
N GLY A 189 -15.99 14.53 -2.91
CA GLY A 189 -16.04 15.18 -4.22
C GLY A 189 -15.45 16.59 -4.29
N LYS A 190 -15.16 17.25 -3.15
CA LYS A 190 -14.50 18.56 -3.10
C LYS A 190 -12.98 18.47 -3.03
N VAL A 191 -12.46 17.35 -2.51
CA VAL A 191 -11.01 17.10 -2.36
C VAL A 191 -10.38 16.58 -3.67
N CYS A 192 -11.19 16.14 -4.62
CA CYS A 192 -10.75 15.79 -5.97
C CYS A 192 -11.22 16.89 -6.94
N PRO A 193 -10.34 17.80 -7.40
CA PRO A 193 -10.76 18.90 -8.26
C PRO A 193 -11.41 18.37 -9.54
N ARG A 194 -12.67 18.74 -9.76
CA ARG A 194 -13.33 18.61 -11.07
C ARG A 194 -12.54 19.42 -12.09
N ALA A 195 -11.80 18.74 -12.97
CA ALA A 195 -11.54 19.28 -14.30
C ALA A 195 -12.88 19.25 -15.07
N THR A 196 -13.71 20.26 -14.85
CA THR A 196 -14.90 20.50 -15.68
C THR A 196 -14.44 21.00 -17.03
N VAL A 197 -14.43 20.12 -18.04
CA VAL A 197 -14.59 20.57 -19.42
C VAL A 197 -16.02 21.09 -19.53
N ARG A 198 -16.16 22.42 -19.58
CA ARG A 198 -17.37 23.09 -20.06
C ARG A 198 -17.43 22.85 -21.56
N GLU A 199 -18.27 21.94 -22.02
CA GLU A 199 -18.77 22.03 -23.39
C GLU A 199 -19.80 23.17 -23.44
N LYS A 200 -19.60 24.07 -24.40
CA LYS A 200 -20.58 25.05 -24.88
C LYS A 200 -21.32 24.43 -26.05
#